data_AF-A0A7Y3MWT6-F1
#
_entry.id   AF-A0A7Y3MWT6-F1
#
_cell.length_a   1.000
_cell.length_b   1.000
_cell.length_c   1.000
_cell.angle_alpha   90.00
_cell.angle_beta   90.00
_cell.angle_gamma   90.00
#
_symmetry.space_group_name_H-M   'P 1'
#
loop_
_entity.id
_entity.type
_entity.pdbx_description
1 polymer ?
#
loop_
_entity_poly.entity_id
_entity_poly.type
_entity_poly.pdbx_seq_one_letter_code
_entity_poly.pdbx_strand_id
1 'polypeptide(L)'
;MRHLAAAASLLVLLAPALAAQDLERPDGWQVRFDNPGASEADLEMFVDMPPGWHVTTGPAGIFWSPDNTASGDFRAEMEVFLFDPQGRREAFGMFVGGKELAGGSQEYTYFLLRDGGQYIIKRREGSEAPTVRP
;
A
#
# COMPACT_ATOMS: atom_id res chain seq x y z
N MET A 1 -15.31 -9.67 70.28
CA MET A 1 -14.20 -9.42 69.32
C MET A 1 -14.58 -10.10 68.02
N ARG A 2 -15.08 -9.36 67.03
CA ARG A 2 -15.53 -9.88 65.73
C ARG A 2 -14.45 -9.49 64.71
N HIS A 3 -13.69 -10.46 64.22
CA HIS A 3 -12.71 -10.23 63.17
C HIS A 3 -13.45 -10.11 61.83
N LEU A 4 -13.44 -8.91 61.23
CA LEU A 4 -13.89 -8.67 59.86
C LEU A 4 -12.75 -9.06 58.92
N ALA A 5 -12.95 -10.10 58.11
CA ALA A 5 -12.06 -10.43 57.01
C ALA A 5 -12.41 -9.54 55.81
N ALA A 6 -11.48 -8.66 55.41
CA ALA A 6 -11.61 -7.87 54.19
C ALA A 6 -11.20 -8.73 52.99
N ALA A 7 -12.17 -9.05 52.12
CA ALA A 7 -11.90 -9.66 50.82
C ALA A 7 -11.49 -8.54 49.84
N ALA A 8 -10.23 -8.51 49.44
CA ALA A 8 -9.75 -7.65 48.37
C ALA A 8 -10.02 -8.36 47.03
N SER A 9 -11.05 -7.94 46.32
CA SER A 9 -11.30 -8.36 44.94
C SER A 9 -10.38 -7.57 44.00
N LEU A 10 -9.36 -8.22 43.46
CA LEU A 10 -8.50 -7.67 42.43
C LEU A 10 -9.25 -7.75 41.09
N LEU A 11 -9.77 -6.62 40.62
CA LEU A 11 -10.33 -6.51 39.28
C LEU A 11 -9.16 -6.47 38.28
N VAL A 12 -8.89 -7.60 37.61
CA VAL A 12 -7.95 -7.63 36.49
C VAL A 12 -8.64 -7.00 35.29
N LEU A 13 -8.26 -5.75 34.98
CA LEU A 13 -8.57 -5.12 33.70
C LEU A 13 -7.81 -5.87 32.61
N LEU A 14 -8.51 -6.74 31.86
CA LEU A 14 -8.03 -7.16 30.54
C LEU A 14 -8.10 -5.93 29.64
N ALA A 15 -7.00 -5.17 29.56
CA ALA A 15 -6.75 -4.39 28.37
C ALA A 15 -6.72 -5.39 27.21
N PRO A 16 -7.52 -5.23 26.14
CA PRO A 16 -7.20 -5.96 24.93
C PRO A 16 -5.78 -5.51 24.59
N ALA A 17 -4.86 -6.46 24.53
CA ALA A 17 -3.68 -6.24 23.72
C ALA A 17 -4.23 -5.73 22.39
N LEU A 18 -3.78 -4.56 21.94
CA LEU A 18 -3.74 -4.32 20.50
C LEU A 18 -2.97 -5.53 19.99
N ALA A 19 -3.68 -6.58 19.57
CA ALA A 19 -3.11 -7.56 18.70
C ALA A 19 -2.50 -6.71 17.59
N ALA A 20 -1.20 -6.89 17.34
CA ALA A 20 -0.61 -6.47 16.08
C ALA A 20 -1.65 -6.87 15.04
N GLN A 21 -2.28 -5.87 14.39
CA GLN A 21 -3.11 -6.19 13.24
C GLN A 21 -2.13 -6.91 12.34
N ASP A 22 -2.38 -8.19 12.04
CA ASP A 22 -1.60 -8.88 11.04
C ASP A 22 -1.82 -8.05 9.77
N LEU A 23 -0.85 -7.19 9.47
CA LEU A 23 -0.88 -6.25 8.35
C LEU A 23 -0.58 -7.08 7.09
N GLU A 24 -1.46 -8.03 6.83
CA GLU A 24 -1.38 -8.89 5.67
C GLU A 24 -1.92 -8.11 4.49
N ARG A 25 -1.07 -8.05 3.46
CA ARG A 25 -1.47 -7.64 2.12
C ARG A 25 -2.74 -8.38 1.73
N PRO A 26 -3.74 -7.71 1.11
CA PRO A 26 -4.93 -8.39 0.61
C PRO A 26 -4.60 -9.63 -0.22
N ASP A 27 -5.40 -10.68 -0.05
CA ASP A 27 -5.21 -11.96 -0.73
C ASP A 27 -5.11 -11.80 -2.26
N GLY A 28 -4.22 -12.58 -2.87
CA GLY A 28 -4.04 -12.61 -4.33
C GLY A 28 -3.31 -11.40 -4.92
N TRP A 29 -3.06 -10.34 -4.14
CA TRP A 29 -2.20 -9.26 -4.59
C TRP A 29 -0.75 -9.73 -4.72
N GLN A 30 -0.05 -9.14 -5.65
CA GLN A 30 1.38 -9.29 -5.87
C GLN A 30 2.06 -7.95 -5.57
N VAL A 31 3.32 -8.01 -5.20
CA VAL A 31 4.15 -6.83 -4.94
C VAL A 31 5.48 -6.94 -5.64
N ARG A 32 5.99 -5.79 -6.07
CA ARG A 32 7.36 -5.65 -6.49
C ARG A 32 7.90 -4.30 -6.08
N PHE A 33 9.03 -4.33 -5.38
CA PHE A 33 9.74 -3.12 -4.98
C PHE A 33 10.70 -2.63 -6.07
N ASP A 34 10.87 -1.32 -6.13
CA ASP A 34 11.84 -0.67 -7.01
C ASP A 34 13.28 -0.96 -6.55
N ASN A 35 13.49 -1.08 -5.23
CA ASN A 35 14.77 -1.51 -4.66
C ASN A 35 14.83 -3.05 -4.63
N PRO A 36 15.79 -3.69 -5.33
CA PRO A 36 15.91 -5.15 -5.35
C PRO A 36 16.32 -5.76 -3.99
N GLY A 37 16.82 -4.95 -3.06
CA GLY A 37 17.13 -5.38 -1.70
C GLY A 37 15.96 -5.28 -0.71
N ALA A 38 14.83 -4.69 -1.13
CA ALA A 38 13.64 -4.59 -0.29
C ALA A 38 12.79 -5.86 -0.35
N SER A 39 12.06 -6.10 0.73
CA SER A 39 11.21 -7.27 0.92
C SER A 39 9.87 -6.88 1.55
N GLU A 40 8.93 -7.82 1.60
CA GLU A 40 7.62 -7.56 2.24
C GLU A 40 7.75 -7.23 3.73
N ALA A 41 8.84 -7.63 4.39
CA ALA A 41 9.12 -7.25 5.77
C ALA A 41 9.42 -5.76 5.96
N ASP A 42 9.75 -5.04 4.87
CA ASP A 42 10.00 -3.59 4.88
C ASP A 42 8.72 -2.78 4.61
N LEU A 43 7.62 -3.44 4.24
CA LEU A 43 6.35 -2.78 4.00
C LEU A 43 5.70 -2.40 5.34
N GLU A 44 5.33 -1.13 5.51
CA GLU A 44 4.67 -0.70 6.75
C GLU A 44 3.24 -1.21 6.82
N MET A 45 2.45 -1.04 5.77
CA MET A 45 1.06 -1.52 5.72
C MET A 45 0.55 -1.60 4.28
N PHE A 46 -0.16 -2.67 3.95
CA PHE A 46 -1.10 -2.70 2.84
C PHE A 46 -2.24 -3.61 3.25
N VAL A 47 -3.44 -3.06 3.47
CA VAL A 47 -4.58 -3.83 4.01
C VAL A 47 -5.87 -3.47 3.27
N ASP A 48 -6.82 -4.40 3.29
CA ASP A 48 -8.19 -4.12 2.86
C ASP A 48 -8.84 -3.11 3.81
N MET A 49 -9.39 -2.05 3.22
CA MET A 49 -10.15 -1.02 3.92
C MET A 49 -11.30 -0.59 3.02
N PRO A 50 -12.41 -1.37 2.99
CA PRO A 50 -13.53 -1.13 2.08
C PRO A 50 -14.00 0.33 2.10
N PRO A 51 -14.25 0.94 0.92
CA PRO A 51 -14.39 0.29 -0.39
C PRO A 51 -13.06 0.06 -1.16
N GLY A 52 -11.90 0.28 -0.55
CA GLY A 52 -10.61 0.12 -1.21
C GLY A 52 -9.53 -0.41 -0.27
N TRP A 53 -8.38 0.25 -0.28
CA TRP A 53 -7.19 -0.18 0.44
C TRP A 53 -6.55 0.95 1.23
N HIS A 54 -5.85 0.59 2.30
CA HIS A 54 -4.92 1.49 2.98
C HIS A 54 -3.50 1.02 2.72
N VAL A 55 -2.66 1.90 2.17
CA VAL A 55 -1.25 1.61 1.89
C VAL A 55 -0.37 2.61 2.63
N THR A 56 0.54 2.08 3.45
CA THR A 56 1.69 2.81 3.99
C THR A 56 2.96 2.11 3.49
N THR A 57 3.71 2.78 2.64
CA THR A 57 4.92 2.21 2.04
C THR A 57 6.16 2.50 2.88
N GLY A 58 6.99 1.47 3.06
CA GLY A 58 8.35 1.57 3.63
C GLY A 58 9.46 1.13 2.66
N PRO A 59 9.11 0.69 1.44
CA PRO A 59 9.83 1.09 0.22
C PRO A 59 8.87 1.38 -0.96
N ALA A 60 9.36 2.06 -2.02
CA ALA A 60 8.60 2.29 -3.23
C ALA A 60 8.41 0.98 -4.03
N GLY A 61 7.23 0.79 -4.61
CA GLY A 61 6.92 -0.41 -5.40
C GLY A 61 5.57 -0.33 -6.10
N ILE A 62 5.25 -1.41 -6.81
CA ILE A 62 3.94 -1.64 -7.42
C ILE A 62 3.24 -2.79 -6.72
N PHE A 63 1.92 -2.65 -6.63
CA PHE A 63 1.02 -3.64 -6.08
C PHE A 63 -0.05 -3.92 -7.13
N TRP A 64 -0.36 -5.20 -7.39
CA TRP A 64 -1.39 -5.55 -8.37
C TRP A 64 -2.08 -6.87 -8.06
N SER A 65 -3.36 -6.97 -8.40
CA SER A 65 -4.06 -8.26 -8.46
C SER A 65 -4.06 -8.78 -9.91
N PRO A 66 -3.74 -10.08 -10.15
CA PRO A 66 -3.95 -10.71 -11.46
C PRO A 66 -5.40 -10.67 -11.94
N ASP A 67 -6.37 -10.51 -11.04
CA ASP A 67 -7.79 -10.46 -11.38
C ASP A 67 -8.20 -9.09 -11.97
N ASN A 68 -7.40 -8.05 -11.73
CA ASN A 68 -7.63 -6.70 -12.24
C ASN A 68 -7.10 -6.56 -13.68
N THR A 69 -7.86 -7.08 -14.64
CA THR A 69 -7.54 -6.99 -16.07
C THR A 69 -8.58 -6.20 -16.86
N ALA A 70 -8.12 -5.50 -17.88
CA ALA A 70 -8.94 -4.76 -18.82
C ALA A 70 -8.32 -4.84 -20.23
N SER A 71 -9.16 -4.82 -21.26
CA SER A 71 -8.73 -4.89 -22.67
C SER A 71 -9.61 -4.01 -23.55
N GLY A 72 -9.06 -3.54 -24.67
CA GLY A 72 -9.75 -2.61 -25.57
C GLY A 72 -9.77 -1.18 -25.03
N ASP A 73 -10.78 -0.41 -25.40
CA ASP A 73 -10.96 0.95 -24.91
C ASP A 73 -11.58 0.92 -23.51
N PHE A 74 -10.92 1.56 -22.55
CA PHE A 74 -11.40 1.63 -21.17
C PHE A 74 -11.11 2.99 -20.54
N ARG A 75 -11.80 3.26 -19.43
CA ARG A 75 -11.56 4.40 -18.56
C ARG A 75 -11.13 3.88 -17.19
N ALA A 76 -10.00 4.35 -16.69
CA ALA A 76 -9.52 4.08 -15.34
C ALA A 76 -9.71 5.33 -14.47
N GLU A 77 -10.26 5.14 -13.28
CA GLU A 77 -10.49 6.19 -12.29
C GLU A 77 -9.92 5.72 -10.95
N MET A 78 -9.45 6.68 -10.15
CA MET A 78 -8.93 6.43 -8.81
C MET A 78 -9.34 7.59 -7.92
N GLU A 79 -9.92 7.28 -6.78
CA GLU A 79 -10.08 8.18 -5.65
C GLU A 79 -9.03 7.80 -4.60
N VAL A 80 -8.25 8.79 -4.15
CA VAL A 80 -7.13 8.56 -3.23
C VAL A 80 -7.06 9.66 -2.18
N PHE A 81 -6.84 9.26 -0.93
CA PHE A 81 -6.53 10.17 0.17
C PHE A 81 -5.03 10.10 0.43
N LEU A 82 -4.33 11.21 0.20
CA LEU A 82 -2.90 11.33 0.45
C LEU A 82 -2.67 11.98 1.81
N PHE A 83 -1.78 11.38 2.61
CA PHE A 83 -1.40 11.88 3.93
C PHE A 83 -0.08 12.65 3.86
N ASP A 84 0.16 13.52 4.85
CA ASP A 84 1.37 14.35 4.94
C ASP A 84 2.63 13.46 4.87
N PRO A 85 3.47 13.62 3.83
CA PRO A 85 4.64 12.79 3.63
C PRO A 85 5.80 13.12 4.59
N GLN A 86 5.62 14.01 5.57
CA GLN A 86 6.63 14.42 6.55
C GLN A 86 7.92 14.93 5.85
N GLY A 87 7.74 15.73 4.80
CA GLY A 87 8.84 16.29 4.01
C GLY A 87 9.42 15.34 2.95
N ARG A 88 8.96 14.08 2.85
CA ARG A 88 9.33 13.20 1.73
C ARG A 88 8.63 13.64 0.44
N ARG A 89 9.22 13.31 -0.71
CA ARG A 89 8.63 13.58 -2.04
C ARG A 89 7.78 12.40 -2.54
N GLU A 90 6.97 11.86 -1.64
CA GLU A 90 6.20 10.64 -1.89
C GLU A 90 5.05 10.89 -2.87
N ALA A 91 4.71 9.88 -3.67
CA ALA A 91 3.63 9.96 -4.63
C ALA A 91 2.94 8.60 -4.76
N PHE A 92 1.61 8.60 -4.83
CA PHE A 92 0.80 7.40 -5.00
C PHE A 92 -0.06 7.53 -6.24
N GLY A 93 -0.48 6.39 -6.79
CA GLY A 93 -1.39 6.41 -7.91
C GLY A 93 -1.66 5.04 -8.50
N MET A 94 -2.13 5.06 -9.75
CA MET A 94 -2.50 3.86 -10.50
C MET A 94 -1.58 3.65 -11.70
N PHE A 95 -1.50 2.40 -12.14
CA PHE A 95 -0.86 2.05 -13.41
C PHE A 95 -1.78 1.18 -14.26
N VAL A 96 -1.53 1.16 -15.57
CA VAL A 96 -2.30 0.40 -16.57
C VAL A 96 -1.36 -0.23 -17.59
N GLY A 97 -1.85 -1.26 -18.29
CA GLY A 97 -1.10 -1.92 -19.37
C GLY A 97 0.12 -2.69 -18.87
N GLY A 98 0.00 -3.33 -17.70
CA GLY A 98 1.06 -4.11 -17.08
C GLY A 98 1.48 -5.33 -17.91
N LYS A 99 2.78 -5.53 -18.07
CA LYS A 99 3.39 -6.69 -18.73
C LYS A 99 4.69 -7.06 -18.02
N GLU A 100 4.96 -8.36 -17.87
CA GLU A 100 6.15 -8.89 -17.17
C GLU A 100 6.38 -8.24 -15.78
N LEU A 101 5.31 -7.94 -15.03
CA LEU A 101 5.36 -7.12 -13.82
C LEU A 101 6.31 -7.65 -12.74
N ALA A 102 6.47 -8.97 -12.63
CA ALA A 102 7.38 -9.62 -11.70
C ALA A 102 8.85 -9.65 -12.18
N GLY A 103 9.12 -9.52 -13.48
CA GLY A 103 10.44 -9.72 -14.10
C GLY A 103 11.14 -8.43 -14.51
N GLY A 104 12.46 -8.44 -14.66
CA GLY A 104 13.29 -7.25 -14.97
C GLY A 104 12.90 -6.42 -16.20
N SER A 105 12.07 -6.96 -17.08
CA SER A 105 11.54 -6.32 -18.29
C SER A 105 10.12 -5.76 -18.09
N GLN A 106 9.75 -5.33 -16.88
CA GLN A 106 8.39 -4.88 -16.61
C GLN A 106 8.02 -3.65 -17.44
N GLU A 107 6.81 -3.65 -17.96
CA GLU A 107 6.25 -2.52 -18.69
C GLU A 107 4.91 -2.12 -18.08
N TYR A 108 4.69 -0.82 -17.90
CA TYR A 108 3.39 -0.26 -17.50
C TYR A 108 3.39 1.26 -17.66
N THR A 109 2.22 1.86 -17.89
CA THR A 109 2.06 3.31 -17.84
C THR A 109 1.45 3.68 -16.51
N TYR A 110 2.00 4.69 -15.83
CA TYR A 110 1.57 5.06 -14.49
C TYR A 110 1.31 6.56 -14.35
N PHE A 111 0.30 6.87 -13.55
CA PHE A 111 -0.09 8.21 -13.13
C PHE A 111 0.08 8.32 -11.62
N LEU A 112 0.96 9.21 -11.17
CA LEU A 112 1.18 9.45 -9.74
C LEU A 112 0.78 10.87 -9.37
N LEU A 113 0.22 10.99 -8.17
CA LEU A 113 -0.20 12.22 -7.51
C LEU A 113 0.63 12.42 -6.24
N ARG A 114 1.00 13.66 -5.95
CA ARG A 114 1.58 14.07 -4.66
C ARG A 114 0.57 14.83 -3.82
N ASP A 115 0.83 14.87 -2.52
CA ASP A 115 0.24 15.89 -1.67
C ASP A 115 0.56 17.28 -2.23
N GLY A 116 -0.45 18.14 -2.37
CA GLY A 116 -0.38 19.40 -3.10
C GLY A 116 -0.76 19.33 -4.60
N GLY A 117 -1.15 18.17 -5.12
CA GLY A 117 -1.83 18.03 -6.42
C GLY A 117 -0.91 18.02 -7.66
N GLN A 118 0.42 17.99 -7.49
CA GLN A 118 1.30 17.79 -8.64
C GLN A 118 1.19 16.34 -9.13
N TYR A 119 1.25 16.16 -10.44
CA TYR A 119 1.14 14.84 -11.06
C TYR A 119 2.28 14.57 -12.06
N ILE A 120 2.51 13.29 -12.34
CA ILE A 120 3.35 12.83 -13.43
C ILE A 120 2.67 11.68 -14.17
N ILE A 121 2.87 11.61 -15.49
CA ILE A 121 2.55 10.44 -16.30
C ILE A 121 3.85 9.94 -16.91
N LYS A 122 4.14 8.67 -16.68
CA LYS A 122 5.37 8.04 -17.14
C LYS A 122 5.08 6.62 -17.61
N ARG A 123 5.97 6.08 -18.42
CA ARG A 123 5.96 4.67 -18.80
C ARG A 123 7.18 4.00 -18.21
N ARG A 124 7.02 2.86 -17.54
CA ARG A 124 8.09 1.98 -17.12
C ARG A 124 8.45 1.06 -18.28
N GLU A 125 9.74 0.93 -18.55
CA GLU A 125 10.31 0.05 -19.57
C GLU A 125 11.56 -0.60 -18.99
N GLY A 126 11.37 -1.71 -18.25
CA GLY A 126 12.43 -2.32 -17.45
C GLY A 126 13.00 -1.35 -16.41
N SER A 127 14.27 -1.00 -16.53
CA SER A 127 14.94 -0.03 -15.65
C SER A 127 14.65 1.43 -16.01
N GLU A 128 14.14 1.70 -17.21
CA GLU A 128 13.85 3.04 -17.69
C GLU A 128 12.46 3.51 -17.28
N ALA A 129 12.33 4.82 -17.12
CA ALA A 129 11.03 5.45 -16.89
C ALA A 129 10.97 6.79 -17.64
N PRO A 130 10.78 6.81 -18.97
CA PRO A 130 10.53 8.05 -19.70
C PRO A 130 9.25 8.75 -19.25
N THR A 131 9.27 10.08 -19.31
CA THR A 131 8.05 10.89 -19.13
C THR A 131 7.22 10.82 -20.41
N VAL A 132 5.94 10.48 -20.26
CA VAL A 132 4.98 10.54 -21.37
C VAL A 132 4.53 11.98 -21.49
N ARG A 133 4.75 12.57 -22.66
CA ARG A 133 4.20 13.88 -23.00
C ARG A 133 2.96 13.68 -23.86
N PRO A 134 1.89 14.47 -23.67
CA PRO A 134 0.80 14.54 -24.63
C PRO A 134 1.30 14.90 -26.03
#